data_AF-A0A7J2KTR4-F1
#
_entry.id   AF-A0A7J2KTR4-F1
#
_cell.length_a   1.000
_cell.length_b   1.000
_cell.length_c   1.000
_cell.angle_alpha   90.00
_cell.angle_beta   90.00
_cell.angle_gamma   90.00
#
_symmetry.space_group_name_H-M   'P 1'
#
loop_
_entity.id
_entity.type
_entity.pdbx_description
1 polymer ?
#
loop_
_entity_poly.entity_id
_entity_poly.type
_entity_poly.pdbx_seq_one_letter_code
_entity_poly.pdbx_strand_id
1 'polypeptide(L)'
;CALGFDWHSSGTTTTTLGALKQACKPEEHGIAFAGGKGKASMRTKEEIGNFGDIFNLPSVKIESMRRASKLAAKVDNSCLQDGYQIYHHSFILTEKGEWAVVQQGMMAEKKYARRYHWLGLKTKSFIEEPHEAILCDKKEEKALDMTSRKSEEARKASIDLANDGIKRLNRIITGQRSLDEFTHPEIHFPERHGIHRVDISPAGWKALKIAGEIQPENYEELISISGLGAKTIRALALLSELLFGTEASWKDPVKYSFAHGGKDGIPYPVDTKTYDETIDVLKNALQEAKVGKGEKYKALERLKIFTDI
;
A
#
# COMPACT_ATOMS: atom_id res chain seq x y z
N CYS A 1 13.45 1.92 -16.89
CA CYS A 1 12.91 0.56 -16.65
C CYS A 1 13.60 -0.32 -17.67
N ALA A 2 14.19 -1.43 -17.24
CA ALA A 2 15.07 -2.25 -18.08
C ALA A 2 14.34 -3.25 -19.01
N LEU A 3 13.02 -3.21 -19.05
CA LEU A 3 12.21 -4.03 -19.95
C LEU A 3 11.62 -3.09 -21.01
N GLY A 4 11.88 -3.37 -22.28
CA GLY A 4 11.48 -2.57 -23.45
C GLY A 4 9.97 -2.52 -23.72
N PHE A 5 9.18 -2.34 -22.67
CA PHE A 5 7.78 -1.98 -22.77
C PHE A 5 7.65 -0.48 -22.95
N ASP A 6 6.60 -0.08 -23.67
CA ASP A 6 6.12 1.29 -23.64
C ASP A 6 5.87 1.69 -22.18
N TRP A 7 6.63 2.69 -21.73
CA TRP A 7 6.67 3.15 -20.34
C TRP A 7 5.30 3.60 -19.84
N HIS A 8 4.39 3.89 -20.77
CA HIS A 8 3.00 4.26 -20.55
C HIS A 8 2.07 3.12 -20.12
N SER A 9 2.57 1.88 -20.00
CA SER A 9 1.74 0.73 -19.63
C SER A 9 1.73 0.48 -18.12
N SER A 10 0.53 0.54 -17.52
CA SER A 10 0.24 -0.06 -16.20
C SER A 10 0.67 -1.53 -16.07
N GLY A 11 0.99 -2.18 -17.21
CA GLY A 11 1.51 -3.53 -17.30
C GLY A 11 2.95 -3.69 -16.82
N THR A 12 3.82 -2.68 -16.89
CA THR A 12 5.28 -2.88 -16.71
C THR A 12 5.64 -3.52 -15.38
N THR A 13 5.16 -2.99 -14.25
CA THR A 13 5.40 -3.60 -12.92
C THR A 13 4.81 -5.02 -12.83
N THR A 14 3.59 -5.20 -13.33
CA THR A 14 2.90 -6.49 -13.23
C THR A 14 3.54 -7.56 -14.10
N THR A 15 4.04 -7.18 -15.29
CA THR A 15 4.74 -8.05 -16.21
C THR A 15 6.13 -8.37 -15.68
N THR A 16 6.84 -7.38 -15.13
CA THR A 16 8.16 -7.58 -14.52
C THR A 16 8.07 -8.60 -13.38
N LEU A 17 7.14 -8.40 -12.45
CA LEU A 17 6.98 -9.28 -11.30
C LEU A 17 6.42 -10.66 -11.71
N GLY A 18 5.57 -10.71 -12.74
CA GLY A 18 5.12 -11.97 -13.33
C GLY A 18 6.26 -12.75 -13.99
N ALA A 19 7.12 -12.09 -14.75
CA ALA A 19 8.29 -12.70 -15.39
C ALA A 19 9.30 -13.18 -14.37
N LEU A 20 9.59 -12.39 -13.32
CA LEU A 20 10.45 -12.81 -12.22
C LEU A 20 9.87 -14.02 -11.48
N LYS A 21 8.56 -14.03 -11.20
CA LYS A 21 7.89 -15.17 -10.60
C LYS A 21 7.99 -16.44 -11.44
N GLN A 22 7.97 -16.34 -12.77
CA GLN A 22 8.11 -17.49 -13.67
C GLN A 22 9.56 -17.93 -13.86
N ALA A 23 10.50 -17.00 -13.89
CA ALA A 23 11.92 -17.28 -14.14
C ALA A 23 12.67 -17.75 -12.89
N CYS A 24 12.32 -17.23 -11.72
CA CYS A 24 12.96 -17.59 -10.46
C CYS A 24 12.44 -18.95 -9.95
N LYS A 25 13.36 -19.90 -9.83
CA LYS A 25 13.18 -21.13 -9.05
C LYS A 25 13.64 -20.89 -7.61
N PRO A 26 12.74 -20.98 -6.60
CA PRO A 26 13.08 -20.72 -5.21
C PRO A 26 14.30 -21.51 -4.72
N GLU A 27 14.34 -22.81 -4.99
CA GLU A 27 15.36 -23.76 -4.53
C GLU A 27 16.77 -23.45 -5.08
N GLU A 28 16.84 -22.87 -6.28
CA GLU A 28 18.11 -22.54 -6.94
C GLU A 28 18.57 -21.11 -6.59
N HIS A 29 17.63 -20.17 -6.49
CA HIS A 29 17.97 -18.74 -6.41
C HIS A 29 17.83 -18.14 -4.99
N GLY A 30 17.23 -18.87 -4.03
CA GLY A 30 17.03 -18.38 -2.66
C GLY A 30 16.04 -17.21 -2.56
N ILE A 31 15.21 -16.99 -3.58
CA ILE A 31 14.21 -15.92 -3.65
C ILE A 31 12.93 -16.41 -4.32
N ALA A 32 11.78 -16.02 -3.77
CA ALA A 32 10.47 -16.37 -4.28
C ALA A 32 9.56 -15.14 -4.40
N PHE A 33 8.62 -15.22 -5.35
CA PHE A 33 7.64 -14.17 -5.63
C PHE A 33 6.24 -14.75 -5.46
N ALA A 34 5.53 -14.32 -4.42
CA ALA A 34 4.16 -14.67 -4.14
C ALA A 34 3.18 -13.57 -4.62
N GLY A 35 1.96 -13.96 -4.94
CA GLY A 35 0.90 -13.06 -5.39
C GLY A 35 0.90 -12.79 -6.90
N GLY A 36 0.38 -11.63 -7.28
CA GLY A 36 0.27 -11.17 -8.67
C GLY A 36 -0.97 -10.30 -8.90
N LYS A 37 -1.48 -10.32 -10.13
CA LYS A 37 -2.68 -9.55 -10.55
C LYS A 37 -3.97 -10.30 -10.23
N GLY A 38 -5.02 -9.57 -9.81
CA GLY A 38 -6.37 -10.12 -9.69
C GLY A 38 -6.42 -11.35 -8.78
N LYS A 39 -6.96 -12.48 -9.26
CA LYS A 39 -7.08 -13.72 -8.45
C LYS A 39 -5.75 -14.21 -7.88
N ALA A 40 -4.61 -13.92 -8.53
CA ALA A 40 -3.31 -14.32 -8.02
C ALA A 40 -2.95 -13.60 -6.71
N SER A 41 -3.38 -12.35 -6.50
CA SER A 41 -3.12 -11.65 -5.24
C SER A 41 -3.81 -12.32 -4.04
N MET A 42 -4.93 -12.99 -4.27
CA MET A 42 -5.68 -13.69 -3.22
C MET A 42 -4.96 -14.95 -2.71
N ARG A 43 -4.05 -15.53 -3.50
CA ARG A 43 -3.28 -16.72 -3.12
C ARG A 43 -1.96 -16.41 -2.41
N THR A 44 -1.61 -15.13 -2.25
CA THR A 44 -0.31 -14.72 -1.71
C THR A 44 0.02 -15.37 -0.37
N LYS A 45 -0.95 -15.48 0.56
CA LYS A 45 -0.70 -16.09 1.88
C LYS A 45 -0.43 -17.59 1.82
N GLU A 46 -1.12 -18.29 0.93
CA GLU A 46 -0.90 -19.71 0.68
C GLU A 46 0.49 -19.91 0.09
N GLU A 47 0.82 -19.14 -0.96
CA GLU A 47 2.13 -19.17 -1.62
C GLU A 47 3.28 -18.84 -0.66
N ILE A 48 3.12 -17.86 0.25
CA ILE A 48 4.11 -17.56 1.32
C ILE A 48 4.34 -18.80 2.21
N GLY A 49 3.30 -19.58 2.50
CA GLY A 49 3.45 -20.82 3.26
C GLY A 49 4.31 -21.83 2.52
N ASN A 50 3.92 -22.13 1.28
CA ASN A 50 4.61 -23.11 0.44
C ASN A 50 6.08 -22.74 0.22
N PHE A 51 6.38 -21.47 -0.05
CA PHE A 51 7.76 -21.00 -0.20
C PHE A 51 8.52 -20.99 1.14
N GLY A 52 7.83 -20.70 2.24
CA GLY A 52 8.40 -20.82 3.58
C GLY A 52 8.83 -22.25 3.91
N ASP A 53 8.03 -23.24 3.50
CA ASP A 53 8.36 -24.66 3.66
C ASP A 53 9.56 -25.05 2.77
N ILE A 54 9.58 -24.61 1.51
CA ILE A 54 10.72 -24.82 0.59
C ILE A 54 12.02 -24.27 1.18
N PHE A 55 11.97 -23.09 1.80
CA PHE A 55 13.11 -22.45 2.44
C PHE A 55 13.41 -22.95 3.86
N ASN A 56 12.66 -23.93 4.38
CA ASN A 56 12.77 -24.43 5.76
C ASN A 56 12.70 -23.29 6.81
N LEU A 57 11.85 -22.29 6.56
CA LEU A 57 11.68 -21.17 7.48
C LEU A 57 10.87 -21.59 8.72
N PRO A 58 11.20 -21.07 9.92
CA PRO A 58 10.38 -21.32 11.11
C PRO A 58 8.94 -20.86 10.91
N SER A 59 7.96 -21.63 11.39
CA SER A 59 6.53 -21.30 11.22
C SER A 59 6.17 -19.91 11.74
N VAL A 60 6.81 -19.45 12.82
CA VAL A 60 6.65 -18.09 13.36
C VAL A 60 7.00 -17.02 12.32
N LYS A 61 8.04 -17.26 11.52
CA LYS A 61 8.50 -16.35 10.47
C LYS A 61 7.55 -16.35 9.28
N ILE A 62 7.04 -17.53 8.90
CA ILE A 62 6.02 -17.68 7.85
C ILE A 62 4.75 -16.92 8.22
N GLU A 63 4.26 -17.08 9.45
CA GLU A 63 3.06 -16.36 9.93
C GLU A 63 3.29 -14.85 10.03
N SER A 64 4.48 -14.42 10.47
CA SER A 64 4.87 -13.00 10.43
C SER A 64 4.81 -12.42 9.02
N MET A 65 5.32 -13.13 8.01
CA MET A 65 5.24 -12.70 6.60
C MET A 65 3.81 -12.70 6.05
N ARG A 66 2.98 -13.69 6.42
CA ARG A 66 1.54 -13.70 6.07
C ARG A 66 0.80 -12.50 6.69
N ARG A 67 1.13 -12.15 7.93
CA ARG A 67 0.63 -10.93 8.60
C ARG A 67 1.10 -9.68 7.86
N ALA A 68 2.39 -9.56 7.57
CA ALA A 68 2.98 -8.43 6.84
C ALA A 68 2.31 -8.23 5.48
N SER A 69 2.13 -9.30 4.70
CA SER A 69 1.42 -9.26 3.43
C SER A 69 -0.01 -8.76 3.56
N LYS A 70 -0.73 -9.17 4.63
CA LYS A 70 -2.11 -8.72 4.88
C LYS A 70 -2.14 -7.23 5.25
N LEU A 71 -1.27 -6.81 6.15
CA LEU A 71 -1.21 -5.43 6.64
C LEU A 71 -0.80 -4.47 5.54
N ALA A 72 0.23 -4.78 4.74
CA ALA A 72 0.62 -3.95 3.60
C ALA A 72 -0.55 -3.70 2.64
N ALA A 73 -1.28 -4.76 2.27
CA ALA A 73 -2.46 -4.62 1.41
C ALA A 73 -3.59 -3.83 2.08
N LYS A 74 -3.73 -3.94 3.40
CA LYS A 74 -4.76 -3.22 4.15
C LYS A 74 -4.46 -1.73 4.28
N VAL A 75 -3.21 -1.40 4.52
CA VAL A 75 -2.73 -0.03 4.67
C VAL A 75 -2.87 0.71 3.35
N ASP A 76 -2.36 0.13 2.26
CA ASP A 76 -2.37 0.76 0.93
C ASP A 76 -3.78 0.93 0.37
N ASN A 77 -4.73 0.08 0.78
CA ASN A 77 -6.10 0.13 0.29
C ASN A 77 -7.08 0.90 1.20
N SER A 78 -6.84 0.93 2.53
CA SER A 78 -7.79 1.52 3.49
C SER A 78 -7.25 2.72 4.25
N CYS A 79 -5.95 2.75 4.59
CA CYS A 79 -5.36 3.79 5.43
C CYS A 79 -4.84 4.95 4.61
N LEU A 80 -4.34 4.66 3.41
CA LEU A 80 -4.03 5.66 2.40
C LEU A 80 -5.15 5.69 1.36
N GLN A 81 -5.88 6.81 1.31
CA GLN A 81 -7.02 6.98 0.41
C GLN A 81 -6.74 8.13 -0.55
N ASP A 82 -5.99 7.78 -1.58
CA ASP A 82 -5.52 8.65 -2.67
C ASP A 82 -6.31 8.46 -3.98
N GLY A 83 -7.31 7.56 -3.95
CA GLY A 83 -8.15 7.23 -5.11
C GLY A 83 -7.55 6.18 -6.05
N TYR A 84 -6.40 5.58 -5.72
CA TYR A 84 -5.81 4.48 -6.48
C TYR A 84 -6.23 3.14 -5.85
N GLN A 85 -6.98 2.33 -6.60
CA GLN A 85 -7.40 1.02 -6.13
C GLN A 85 -6.35 -0.05 -6.44
N ILE A 86 -5.90 -0.78 -5.42
CA ILE A 86 -4.92 -1.85 -5.58
C ILE A 86 -5.49 -2.98 -6.44
N TYR A 87 -4.82 -3.29 -7.55
CA TYR A 87 -5.19 -4.38 -8.46
C TYR A 87 -4.08 -5.44 -8.60
N HIS A 88 -2.89 -5.15 -8.08
CA HIS A 88 -1.73 -6.02 -8.11
C HIS A 88 -1.00 -5.98 -6.77
N HIS A 89 -0.70 -7.16 -6.23
CA HIS A 89 0.05 -7.33 -4.98
C HIS A 89 1.09 -8.43 -5.19
N SER A 90 2.36 -8.09 -5.04
CA SER A 90 3.45 -9.06 -5.07
C SER A 90 4.25 -8.98 -3.79
N PHE A 91 4.42 -10.15 -3.16
CA PHE A 91 5.23 -10.33 -1.96
C PHE A 91 6.49 -11.09 -2.35
N ILE A 92 7.64 -10.52 -2.06
CA ILE A 92 8.95 -11.09 -2.37
C ILE A 92 9.54 -11.57 -1.06
N LEU A 93 10.04 -12.82 -1.01
CA LEU A 93 10.69 -13.38 0.17
C LEU A 93 11.97 -14.12 -0.19
N THR A 94 12.96 -14.07 0.70
CA THR A 94 14.24 -14.78 0.56
C THR A 94 14.28 -16.03 1.44
N GLU A 95 15.24 -16.92 1.16
CA GLU A 95 15.54 -18.09 2.00
C GLU A 95 15.92 -17.71 3.44
N LYS A 96 16.37 -16.48 3.65
CA LYS A 96 16.67 -15.93 4.99
C LYS A 96 15.43 -15.38 5.67
N GLY A 97 14.27 -15.39 5.01
CA GLY A 97 13.01 -14.82 5.48
C GLY A 97 13.00 -13.30 5.54
N GLU A 98 13.82 -12.64 4.72
CA GLU A 98 13.69 -11.21 4.44
C GLU A 98 12.58 -11.03 3.41
N TRP A 99 11.88 -9.89 3.44
CA TRP A 99 10.75 -9.69 2.55
C TRP A 99 10.61 -8.25 2.05
N ALA A 100 9.97 -8.10 0.91
CA ALA A 100 9.54 -6.83 0.33
C ALA A 100 8.14 -6.98 -0.28
N VAL A 101 7.39 -5.88 -0.36
CA VAL A 101 6.10 -5.86 -1.05
C VAL A 101 6.10 -4.77 -2.10
N VAL A 102 5.65 -5.12 -3.30
CA VAL A 102 5.39 -4.17 -4.38
C VAL A 102 3.92 -4.26 -4.76
N GLN A 103 3.17 -3.20 -4.45
CA GLN A 103 1.77 -3.05 -4.82
C GLN A 103 1.61 -2.05 -5.94
N GLN A 104 0.58 -2.25 -6.76
CA GLN A 104 0.17 -1.27 -7.76
C GLN A 104 -1.32 -0.98 -7.66
N GLY A 105 -1.61 0.30 -7.48
CA GLY A 105 -2.93 0.89 -7.54
C GLY A 105 -3.18 1.57 -8.89
N MET A 106 -4.45 1.65 -9.28
CA MET A 106 -4.88 2.36 -10.48
C MET A 106 -6.04 3.29 -10.15
N MET A 107 -5.99 4.51 -10.68
CA MET A 107 -7.12 5.43 -10.71
C MET A 107 -7.74 5.39 -12.10
N ALA A 108 -8.88 4.71 -12.25
CA ALA A 108 -9.47 4.41 -13.56
C ALA A 108 -9.84 5.69 -14.33
N GLU A 109 -10.35 6.71 -13.65
CA GLU A 109 -10.82 7.97 -14.24
C GLU A 109 -9.68 8.75 -14.91
N LYS A 110 -8.59 8.98 -14.16
CA LYS A 110 -7.40 9.66 -14.70
C LYS A 110 -6.49 8.71 -15.47
N LYS A 111 -6.78 7.40 -15.41
CA LYS A 111 -5.98 6.32 -16.00
C LYS A 111 -4.51 6.36 -15.55
N TYR A 112 -4.23 6.78 -14.31
CA TYR A 112 -2.89 6.78 -13.73
C TYR A 112 -2.67 5.54 -12.85
N ALA A 113 -1.42 5.13 -12.70
CA ALA A 113 -1.00 4.09 -11.77
C ALA A 113 -0.11 4.66 -10.67
N ARG A 114 -0.19 4.08 -9.49
CA ARG A 114 0.63 4.41 -8.32
C ARG A 114 1.23 3.13 -7.77
N ARG A 115 2.52 3.18 -7.43
CA ARG A 115 3.26 2.02 -6.94
C ARG A 115 3.67 2.24 -5.48
N TYR A 116 3.46 1.24 -4.65
CA TYR A 116 3.75 1.29 -3.22
C TYR A 116 4.79 0.23 -2.88
N HIS A 117 5.89 0.66 -2.26
CA HIS A 117 7.03 -0.18 -1.94
C HIS A 117 7.18 -0.30 -0.43
N TRP A 118 7.24 -1.55 0.02
CA TRP A 118 7.53 -1.91 1.40
C TRP A 118 8.82 -2.73 1.43
N LEU A 119 9.66 -2.46 2.41
CA LEU A 119 10.87 -3.23 2.64
C LEU A 119 10.90 -3.65 4.10
N GLY A 120 10.71 -4.96 4.35
CA GLY A 120 10.57 -5.50 5.71
C GLY A 120 11.77 -5.23 6.61
N LEU A 121 12.98 -5.09 6.04
CA LEU A 121 14.19 -4.72 6.77
C LEU A 121 14.16 -3.30 7.35
N LYS A 122 13.35 -2.41 6.78
CA LYS A 122 13.24 -0.99 7.19
C LYS A 122 11.90 -0.65 7.84
N THR A 123 10.87 -1.46 7.63
CA THR A 123 9.53 -1.26 8.22
C THR A 123 9.58 -1.46 9.74
N LYS A 124 9.42 -0.37 10.49
CA LYS A 124 9.35 -0.37 11.97
C LYS A 124 7.92 -0.44 12.51
N SER A 125 6.97 0.05 11.73
CA SER A 125 5.54 0.10 12.03
C SER A 125 4.79 -0.17 10.73
N PHE A 126 3.63 -0.84 10.78
CA PHE A 126 2.77 -0.97 9.60
C PHE A 126 1.81 0.21 9.43
N ILE A 127 1.63 1.03 10.46
CA ILE A 127 0.60 2.08 10.53
C ILE A 127 1.18 3.49 10.58
N GLU A 128 2.50 3.63 10.72
CA GLU A 128 3.17 4.92 10.77
C GLU A 128 4.30 4.98 9.74
N GLU A 129 4.10 5.80 8.72
CA GLU A 129 5.01 6.02 7.59
C GLU A 129 5.73 4.75 7.11
N PRO A 130 4.99 3.67 6.79
CA PRO A 130 5.58 2.35 6.70
C PRO A 130 6.29 2.08 5.36
N HIS A 131 6.01 2.91 4.35
CA HIS A 131 6.51 2.78 2.99
C HIS A 131 7.95 3.28 2.87
N GLU A 132 8.77 2.49 2.19
CA GLU A 132 10.08 2.96 1.72
C GLU A 132 9.88 3.99 0.59
N ALA A 133 8.94 3.71 -0.32
CA ALA A 133 8.61 4.60 -1.43
C ALA A 133 7.15 4.47 -1.87
N ILE A 134 6.56 5.61 -2.21
CA ILE A 134 5.30 5.70 -2.96
C ILE A 134 5.61 6.49 -4.23
N LEU A 135 5.46 5.83 -5.38
CA LEU A 135 5.83 6.35 -6.69
C LEU A 135 4.58 6.65 -7.53
N CYS A 136 4.48 7.88 -8.01
CA CYS A 136 3.46 8.32 -8.94
C CYS A 136 3.91 9.62 -9.61
N ASP A 137 3.60 9.78 -10.90
CA ASP A 137 3.92 11.03 -11.62
C ASP A 137 3.05 12.20 -11.16
N LYS A 138 1.86 11.90 -10.60
CA LYS A 138 0.91 12.90 -10.15
C LYS A 138 0.70 12.83 -8.66
N LYS A 139 0.85 14.00 -8.05
CA LYS A 139 0.42 14.25 -6.67
C LYS A 139 -1.02 14.73 -6.66
N GLU A 140 -1.83 14.12 -5.82
CA GLU A 140 -3.21 14.52 -5.61
C GLU A 140 -3.30 15.65 -4.58
N GLU A 141 -4.25 16.56 -4.77
CA GLU A 141 -4.42 17.73 -3.90
C GLU A 141 -4.88 17.35 -2.49
N LYS A 142 -5.76 16.35 -2.39
CA LYS A 142 -6.30 15.82 -1.13
C LYS A 142 -6.27 14.30 -1.16
N ALA A 143 -5.53 13.72 -0.23
CA ALA A 143 -5.49 12.27 0.00
C ALA A 143 -5.47 12.02 1.50
N LEU A 144 -6.46 11.27 2.02
CA LEU A 144 -6.46 10.90 3.44
C LEU A 144 -5.31 9.94 3.68
N ASP A 145 -4.41 10.30 4.59
CA ASP A 145 -3.26 9.50 4.97
C ASP A 145 -3.30 9.22 6.47
N MET A 146 -3.94 8.12 6.84
CA MET A 146 -3.95 7.62 8.22
C MET A 146 -2.60 7.02 8.63
N THR A 147 -1.62 6.93 7.73
CA THR A 147 -0.26 6.46 8.04
C THR A 147 0.69 7.59 8.41
N SER A 148 0.34 8.84 8.10
CA SER A 148 1.12 10.01 8.49
C SER A 148 1.29 10.09 10.01
N ARG A 149 2.47 10.53 10.48
CA ARG A 149 2.68 10.85 11.91
C ARG A 149 1.67 11.88 12.43
N LYS A 150 1.24 12.80 11.57
CA LYS A 150 0.22 13.80 11.94
C LYS A 150 -1.13 13.19 12.27
N SER A 151 -1.41 11.98 11.79
CA SER A 151 -2.66 11.26 12.01
C SER A 151 -2.63 10.38 13.28
N GLU A 152 -1.61 10.48 14.14
CA GLU A 152 -1.48 9.65 15.34
C GLU A 152 -2.69 9.76 16.28
N GLU A 153 -3.07 10.99 16.64
CA GLU A 153 -4.21 11.21 17.53
C GLU A 153 -5.54 10.79 16.87
N ALA A 154 -5.67 10.98 15.55
CA ALA A 154 -6.83 10.47 14.81
C ALA A 154 -6.90 8.94 14.82
N ARG A 155 -5.76 8.23 14.77
CA ARG A 155 -5.70 6.77 14.91
C ARG A 155 -6.14 6.32 16.30
N LYS A 156 -5.67 6.99 17.37
CA LYS A 156 -6.07 6.69 18.75
C LYS A 156 -7.57 6.91 18.96
N ALA A 157 -8.08 8.08 18.59
CA ALA A 157 -9.50 8.38 18.67
C ALA A 157 -10.37 7.44 17.83
N SER A 158 -9.86 6.93 16.69
CA SER A 158 -10.57 5.92 15.90
C SER A 158 -10.72 4.59 16.62
N ILE A 159 -9.72 4.19 17.44
CA ILE A 159 -9.77 2.99 18.28
C ILE A 159 -10.81 3.20 19.38
N ASP A 160 -10.77 4.34 20.07
CA ASP A 160 -11.72 4.67 21.14
C ASP A 160 -13.16 4.67 20.61
N LEU A 161 -13.40 5.26 19.43
CA LEU A 161 -14.70 5.24 18.78
C LEU A 161 -15.17 3.83 18.40
N ALA A 162 -14.25 2.97 17.97
CA ALA A 162 -14.59 1.58 17.68
C ALA A 162 -14.91 0.79 18.96
N ASN A 163 -14.19 1.07 20.05
CA ASN A 163 -14.30 0.41 21.35
C ASN A 163 -15.54 0.86 22.14
N ASP A 164 -15.91 2.15 22.07
CA ASP A 164 -17.13 2.71 22.66
C ASP A 164 -18.42 2.09 22.10
N GLY A 165 -18.30 1.40 20.97
CA GLY A 165 -19.34 0.58 20.39
C GLY A 165 -20.42 1.35 19.63
N ILE A 166 -21.19 0.59 18.84
CA ILE A 166 -22.20 1.09 17.90
C ILE A 166 -23.26 1.99 18.55
N LYS A 167 -23.54 1.85 19.86
CA LYS A 167 -24.59 2.63 20.53
C LYS A 167 -24.26 4.13 20.59
N ARG A 168 -23.01 4.49 20.92
CA ARG A 168 -22.57 5.89 20.95
C ARG A 168 -22.49 6.46 19.53
N LEU A 169 -21.92 5.69 18.59
CA LEU A 169 -21.87 6.01 17.16
C LEU A 169 -23.27 6.27 16.56
N ASN A 170 -24.24 5.41 16.83
CA ASN A 170 -25.62 5.59 16.37
C ASN A 170 -26.21 6.89 16.90
N ARG A 171 -26.03 7.20 18.20
CA ARG A 171 -26.55 8.42 18.82
C ARG A 171 -25.99 9.69 18.15
N ILE A 172 -24.71 9.66 17.81
CA ILE A 172 -24.02 10.75 17.13
C ILE A 172 -24.54 10.90 15.69
N ILE A 173 -24.66 9.80 14.94
CA ILE A 173 -25.09 9.81 13.54
C ILE A 173 -26.59 10.10 13.38
N THR A 174 -27.43 9.82 14.39
CA THR A 174 -28.88 10.14 14.36
C THR A 174 -29.21 11.59 14.73
N GLY A 175 -28.20 12.47 14.85
CA GLY A 175 -28.43 13.92 14.93
C GLY A 175 -28.84 14.41 16.31
N GLN A 176 -28.04 14.13 17.34
CA GLN A 176 -28.10 14.95 18.53
C GLN A 176 -27.61 16.36 18.16
N ARG A 177 -28.56 17.30 17.98
CA ARG A 177 -28.30 18.70 17.68
C ARG A 177 -27.48 19.34 18.80
N SER A 178 -26.50 20.17 18.46
CA SER A 178 -25.76 20.94 19.47
C SER A 178 -26.70 21.96 20.12
N LEU A 179 -26.39 22.39 21.35
CA LEU A 179 -27.15 23.45 22.02
C LEU A 179 -27.07 24.77 21.23
N ASP A 180 -25.99 24.95 20.46
CA ASP A 180 -25.74 26.11 19.60
C ASP A 180 -26.74 26.17 18.42
N GLU A 181 -27.09 25.04 17.80
CA GLU A 181 -28.15 24.96 16.77
C GLU A 181 -29.54 25.31 17.31
N PHE A 182 -29.77 25.12 18.61
CA PHE A 182 -31.03 25.48 19.26
C PHE A 182 -31.10 26.97 19.63
N THR A 183 -29.96 27.61 19.86
CA THR A 183 -29.87 28.98 20.40
C THR A 183 -29.57 30.03 19.33
N HIS A 184 -28.98 29.64 18.19
CA HIS A 184 -28.62 30.55 17.11
C HIS A 184 -28.99 30.00 15.73
N PRO A 185 -30.27 30.16 15.28
CA PRO A 185 -30.75 29.62 14.01
C PRO A 185 -30.16 30.29 12.76
N GLU A 186 -29.35 31.33 12.91
CA GLU A 186 -28.76 32.12 11.80
C GLU A 186 -27.28 31.77 11.54
N ILE A 187 -26.74 30.72 12.16
CA ILE A 187 -25.34 30.31 11.97
C ILE A 187 -25.18 29.51 10.67
N HIS A 188 -24.31 30.03 9.80
CA HIS A 188 -23.92 29.42 8.53
C HIS A 188 -23.31 28.01 8.68
N PHE A 189 -23.64 27.14 7.71
CA PHE A 189 -23.23 25.75 7.63
C PHE A 189 -21.69 25.54 7.70
N PRO A 190 -21.24 24.42 8.30
CA PRO A 190 -19.82 24.09 8.41
C PRO A 190 -19.20 23.76 7.04
N GLU A 191 -17.89 24.00 6.89
CA GLU A 191 -17.08 23.62 5.71
C GLU A 191 -17.07 22.10 5.43
N ARG A 192 -17.50 21.26 6.37
CA ARG A 192 -17.59 19.79 6.24
C ARG A 192 -18.91 19.25 6.79
N HIS A 193 -19.48 18.28 6.07
CA HIS A 193 -20.75 17.62 6.43
C HIS A 193 -20.59 16.62 7.59
N GLY A 194 -21.65 16.48 8.40
CA GLY A 194 -21.77 15.41 9.38
C GLY A 194 -21.82 14.03 8.72
N ILE A 195 -21.40 13.01 9.47
CA ILE A 195 -21.38 11.62 8.96
C ILE A 195 -22.79 11.05 8.99
N HIS A 196 -23.24 10.55 7.85
CA HIS A 196 -24.52 9.87 7.71
C HIS A 196 -24.36 8.36 7.76
N ARG A 197 -25.47 7.64 8.03
CA ARG A 197 -25.46 6.16 8.05
C ARG A 197 -24.94 5.53 6.76
N VAL A 198 -25.04 6.23 5.63
CA VAL A 198 -24.60 5.80 4.29
C VAL A 198 -23.08 5.82 4.11
N ASP A 199 -22.36 6.58 4.94
CA ASP A 199 -20.90 6.70 4.87
C ASP A 199 -20.18 5.45 5.41
N ILE A 200 -20.90 4.64 6.21
CA ILE A 200 -20.45 3.34 6.69
C ILE A 200 -21.26 2.25 6.02
N SER A 201 -20.58 1.32 5.33
CA SER A 201 -21.26 0.21 4.67
C SER A 201 -21.94 -0.74 5.68
N PRO A 202 -22.96 -1.52 5.28
CA PRO A 202 -23.55 -2.53 6.17
C PRO A 202 -22.53 -3.50 6.75
N ALA A 203 -21.53 -3.90 5.93
CA ALA A 203 -20.40 -4.71 6.39
C ALA A 203 -19.51 -3.96 7.38
N GLY A 204 -19.29 -2.65 7.16
CA GLY A 204 -18.57 -1.77 8.08
C GLY A 204 -19.27 -1.65 9.43
N TRP A 205 -20.60 -1.51 9.46
CA TRP A 205 -21.38 -1.53 10.70
C TRP A 205 -21.25 -2.86 11.44
N LYS A 206 -21.37 -4.00 10.73
CA LYS A 206 -21.14 -5.30 11.34
C LYS A 206 -19.72 -5.42 11.91
N ALA A 207 -18.74 -4.90 11.18
CA ALA A 207 -17.34 -4.94 11.58
C ALA A 207 -17.04 -4.02 12.78
N LEU A 208 -17.70 -2.86 12.90
CA LEU A 208 -17.63 -2.01 14.09
C LEU A 208 -18.27 -2.67 15.31
N LYS A 209 -19.31 -3.48 15.12
CA LYS A 209 -19.88 -4.28 16.20
C LYS A 209 -18.85 -5.26 16.73
N ILE A 210 -18.22 -5.98 15.80
CA ILE A 210 -17.15 -6.94 16.10
C ILE A 210 -15.96 -6.22 16.74
N ALA A 211 -15.60 -5.02 16.29
CA ALA A 211 -14.54 -4.23 16.89
C ALA A 211 -14.84 -3.89 18.35
N GLY A 212 -16.06 -3.43 18.66
CA GLY A 212 -16.47 -3.18 20.04
C GLY A 212 -16.54 -4.44 20.92
N GLU A 213 -16.66 -5.63 20.34
CA GLU A 213 -16.59 -6.91 21.07
C GLU A 213 -15.14 -7.38 21.27
N ILE A 214 -14.28 -7.20 20.26
CA ILE A 214 -12.85 -7.57 20.28
C ILE A 214 -12.03 -6.61 21.15
N GLN A 215 -12.43 -5.33 21.20
CA GLN A 215 -11.71 -4.24 21.87
C GLN A 215 -10.24 -4.15 21.40
N PRO A 216 -9.97 -3.84 20.12
CA PRO A 216 -8.60 -3.70 19.60
C PRO A 216 -7.76 -2.74 20.45
N GLU A 217 -6.55 -3.17 20.79
CA GLU A 217 -5.63 -2.38 21.62
C GLU A 217 -4.84 -1.35 20.80
N ASN A 218 -4.71 -1.62 19.50
CA ASN A 218 -3.92 -0.80 18.58
C ASN A 218 -4.56 -0.72 17.19
N TYR A 219 -4.05 0.23 16.38
CA TYR A 219 -4.62 0.49 15.07
C TYR A 219 -4.39 -0.67 14.08
N GLU A 220 -3.30 -1.44 14.22
CA GLU A 220 -3.04 -2.63 13.39
C GLU A 220 -4.12 -3.69 13.57
N GLU A 221 -4.57 -3.92 14.81
CA GLU A 221 -5.66 -4.83 15.14
C GLU A 221 -6.98 -4.33 14.59
N LEU A 222 -7.30 -3.03 14.80
CA LEU A 222 -8.52 -2.41 14.30
C LEU A 222 -8.65 -2.60 12.78
N ILE A 223 -7.62 -2.24 12.01
CA ILE A 223 -7.66 -2.39 10.55
C ILE A 223 -7.62 -3.85 10.13
N SER A 224 -7.15 -4.77 10.97
CA SER A 224 -7.10 -6.20 10.67
C SER A 224 -8.45 -6.90 10.72
N ILE A 225 -9.46 -6.28 11.34
CA ILE A 225 -10.83 -6.80 11.44
C ILE A 225 -11.46 -6.87 10.06
N SER A 226 -12.00 -8.05 9.73
CA SER A 226 -12.67 -8.27 8.45
C SER A 226 -13.92 -7.40 8.32
N GLY A 227 -14.04 -6.70 7.21
CA GLY A 227 -15.15 -5.77 6.94
C GLY A 227 -14.85 -4.29 7.21
N LEU A 228 -13.79 -3.94 7.95
CA LEU A 228 -13.34 -2.54 8.06
C LEU A 228 -12.61 -2.10 6.78
N GLY A 229 -13.34 -1.52 5.82
CA GLY A 229 -12.79 -1.00 4.56
C GLY A 229 -12.43 0.49 4.62
N ALA A 230 -11.93 1.03 3.50
CA ALA A 230 -11.57 2.44 3.34
C ALA A 230 -12.70 3.39 3.80
N LYS A 231 -13.95 3.12 3.43
CA LYS A 231 -15.11 3.93 3.85
C LYS A 231 -15.25 4.03 5.37
N THR A 232 -15.15 2.90 6.07
CA THR A 232 -15.25 2.85 7.53
C THR A 232 -14.07 3.57 8.19
N ILE A 233 -12.85 3.37 7.69
CA ILE A 233 -11.67 4.07 8.20
C ILE A 233 -11.78 5.59 7.99
N ARG A 234 -12.28 6.03 6.84
CA ARG A 234 -12.54 7.45 6.58
C ARG A 234 -13.58 8.02 7.53
N ALA A 235 -14.68 7.28 7.75
CA ALA A 235 -15.73 7.69 8.67
C ALA A 235 -15.19 7.82 10.10
N LEU A 236 -14.39 6.86 10.57
CA LEU A 236 -13.75 6.95 11.89
C LEU A 236 -12.83 8.18 11.97
N ALA A 237 -11.96 8.41 10.98
CA ALA A 237 -11.08 9.57 10.96
C ALA A 237 -11.85 10.91 11.00
N LEU A 238 -12.92 11.03 10.22
CA LEU A 238 -13.77 12.22 10.20
C LEU A 238 -14.56 12.41 11.52
N LEU A 239 -15.02 11.33 12.15
CA LEU A 239 -15.65 11.41 13.48
C LEU A 239 -14.63 11.77 14.55
N SER A 240 -13.40 11.26 14.46
CA SER A 240 -12.31 11.61 15.36
C SER A 240 -12.03 13.11 15.31
N GLU A 241 -11.94 13.67 14.10
CA GLU A 241 -11.78 15.11 13.87
C GLU A 241 -12.98 15.90 14.44
N LEU A 242 -14.22 15.47 14.16
CA LEU A 242 -15.42 16.17 14.60
C LEU A 242 -15.63 16.16 16.13
N LEU A 243 -15.37 15.03 16.78
CA LEU A 243 -15.71 14.82 18.19
C LEU A 243 -14.57 15.21 19.13
N PHE A 244 -13.33 15.01 18.70
CA PHE A 244 -12.15 15.17 19.53
C PHE A 244 -11.17 16.22 18.99
N GLY A 245 -11.46 16.85 17.84
CA GLY A 245 -10.55 17.81 17.21
C GLY A 245 -9.25 17.16 16.71
N THR A 246 -9.22 15.84 16.54
CA THR A 246 -8.02 15.09 16.13
C THR A 246 -7.95 15.01 14.61
N GLU A 247 -7.33 16.01 13.99
CA GLU A 247 -7.21 16.10 12.54
C GLU A 247 -6.37 14.96 11.94
N ALA A 248 -6.89 14.33 10.89
CA ALA A 248 -6.12 13.41 10.05
C ALA A 248 -5.34 14.18 8.97
N SER A 249 -4.20 13.61 8.53
CA SER A 249 -3.46 14.15 7.39
C SER A 249 -4.24 13.97 6.09
N TRP A 250 -4.42 15.06 5.34
CA TRP A 250 -5.00 15.07 3.99
C TRP A 250 -3.96 15.29 2.89
N LYS A 251 -2.67 15.18 3.24
CA LYS A 251 -1.54 15.38 2.34
C LYS A 251 -1.17 14.08 1.65
N ASP A 252 -1.05 14.12 0.32
CA ASP A 252 -0.57 12.98 -0.47
C ASP A 252 0.91 12.66 -0.17
N PRO A 253 1.23 11.42 0.27
CA PRO A 253 2.58 11.00 0.65
C PRO A 253 3.48 10.59 -0.51
N VAL A 254 3.07 10.74 -1.77
CA VAL A 254 3.95 10.50 -2.95
C VAL A 254 5.28 11.26 -2.80
N LYS A 255 6.39 10.53 -3.00
CA LYS A 255 7.76 11.05 -2.87
C LYS A 255 8.51 11.09 -4.21
N TYR A 256 8.25 10.13 -5.09
CA TYR A 256 9.02 9.96 -6.32
C TYR A 256 8.10 9.87 -7.54
N SER A 257 8.53 10.44 -8.66
CA SER A 257 7.96 10.12 -9.98
C SER A 257 8.65 8.88 -10.55
N PHE A 258 8.09 8.31 -11.61
CA PHE A 258 8.79 7.21 -12.28
C PHE A 258 10.03 7.78 -13.01
N ALA A 259 11.14 7.02 -13.01
CA ALA A 259 12.46 7.49 -13.45
C ALA A 259 12.58 7.89 -14.95
N HIS A 260 11.66 7.49 -15.83
CA HIS A 260 11.74 7.72 -17.27
C HIS A 260 10.41 8.22 -17.88
N GLY A 261 9.94 9.42 -17.50
CA GLY A 261 8.93 10.21 -18.24
C GLY A 261 7.46 9.74 -18.21
N GLY A 262 6.50 10.59 -17.83
CA GLY A 262 5.10 10.19 -17.62
C GLY A 262 4.21 10.07 -18.87
N LYS A 263 3.00 9.57 -18.64
CA LYS A 263 1.94 9.12 -19.59
C LYS A 263 1.54 10.04 -20.77
N ASP A 264 1.69 11.36 -20.69
CA ASP A 264 0.92 12.27 -21.55
C ASP A 264 1.76 13.22 -22.45
N GLY A 265 3.07 13.01 -22.62
CA GLY A 265 3.92 13.99 -23.32
C GLY A 265 4.35 13.61 -24.73
N ILE A 266 3.44 13.43 -25.70
CA ILE A 266 3.82 13.01 -27.07
C ILE A 266 4.42 14.18 -27.88
N PRO A 267 5.64 14.03 -28.46
CA PRO A 267 6.62 12.97 -28.26
C PRO A 267 7.54 13.24 -27.06
N TYR A 268 7.79 12.22 -26.23
CA TYR A 268 8.76 12.30 -25.14
C TYR A 268 10.10 11.78 -25.69
N PRO A 269 11.12 12.64 -25.87
CA PRO A 269 12.43 12.18 -26.33
C PRO A 269 13.00 11.19 -25.32
N VAL A 270 13.66 10.13 -25.80
CA VAL A 270 14.30 9.13 -24.95
C VAL A 270 15.28 9.85 -24.03
N ASP A 271 15.05 9.77 -22.71
CA ASP A 271 15.96 10.30 -21.70
C ASP A 271 17.18 9.37 -21.58
N THR A 272 18.10 9.50 -22.54
CA THR A 272 19.29 8.65 -22.66
C THR A 272 20.14 8.70 -21.40
N LYS A 273 20.26 9.87 -20.78
CA LYS A 273 21.06 10.06 -19.56
C LYS A 273 20.54 9.19 -18.41
N THR A 274 19.23 9.23 -18.14
CA THR A 274 18.66 8.42 -17.07
C THR A 274 18.68 6.91 -17.42
N TYR A 275 18.64 6.57 -18.71
CA TYR A 275 18.85 5.20 -19.18
C TYR A 275 20.27 4.69 -18.92
N ASP A 276 21.29 5.49 -19.23
CA ASP A 276 22.70 5.17 -18.97
C ASP A 276 22.94 4.98 -17.46
N GLU A 277 22.41 5.88 -16.63
CA GLU A 277 22.48 5.75 -15.17
C GLU A 277 21.83 4.45 -14.66
N THR A 278 20.70 4.05 -15.25
CA THR A 278 20.01 2.80 -14.89
C THR A 278 20.83 1.57 -15.31
N ILE A 279 21.44 1.60 -16.50
CA ILE A 279 22.33 0.57 -16.99
C ILE A 279 23.53 0.40 -16.05
N ASP A 280 24.13 1.50 -15.62
CA ASP A 280 25.26 1.49 -14.69
C ASP A 280 24.87 0.90 -13.34
N VAL A 281 23.70 1.24 -12.80
CA VAL A 281 23.19 0.63 -11.56
C VAL A 281 23.03 -0.88 -11.72
N LEU A 282 22.47 -1.36 -12.84
CA LEU A 282 22.31 -2.79 -13.10
C LEU A 282 23.65 -3.50 -13.29
N LYS A 283 24.59 -2.87 -13.98
CA LYS A 283 25.96 -3.37 -14.17
C LYS A 283 26.68 -3.48 -12.84
N ASN A 284 26.59 -2.47 -11.98
CA ASN A 284 27.17 -2.48 -10.64
C ASN A 284 26.53 -3.56 -9.77
N ALA A 285 25.19 -3.67 -9.77
CA ALA A 285 24.48 -4.72 -9.06
C ALA A 285 24.89 -6.13 -9.52
N LEU A 286 25.06 -6.35 -10.83
CA LEU A 286 25.57 -7.60 -11.37
C LEU A 286 27.02 -7.86 -10.95
N GLN A 287 27.88 -6.83 -10.93
CA GLN A 287 29.27 -6.94 -10.49
C GLN A 287 29.41 -7.24 -9.00
N GLU A 288 28.51 -6.72 -8.16
CA GLU A 288 28.47 -6.98 -6.72
C GLU A 288 27.77 -8.29 -6.35
N ALA A 289 26.96 -8.84 -7.26
CA ALA A 289 26.26 -10.09 -7.04
C ALA A 289 27.25 -11.23 -6.71
N LYS A 290 26.99 -11.94 -5.60
CA LYS A 290 27.80 -13.09 -5.14
C LYS A 290 27.41 -14.38 -5.87
N VAL A 291 27.53 -14.35 -7.20
CA VAL A 291 27.27 -15.49 -8.10
C VAL A 291 28.57 -16.00 -8.73
N GLY A 292 28.55 -17.22 -9.27
CA GLY A 292 29.72 -17.83 -9.90
C GLY A 292 30.28 -16.97 -11.05
N LYS A 293 31.61 -16.92 -11.22
CA LYS A 293 32.26 -16.07 -12.25
C LYS A 293 31.69 -16.30 -13.66
N GLY A 294 31.37 -17.54 -14.02
CA GLY A 294 30.78 -17.88 -15.32
C GLY A 294 29.36 -17.36 -15.50
N GLU A 295 28.52 -17.40 -14.46
CA GLU A 295 27.16 -16.86 -14.51
C GLU A 295 27.16 -15.33 -14.55
N LYS A 296 28.03 -14.70 -13.75
CA LYS A 296 28.28 -13.26 -13.79
C LYS A 296 28.69 -12.81 -15.19
N TYR A 297 29.63 -13.53 -15.81
CA TYR A 297 30.08 -13.22 -17.18
C TYR A 297 28.94 -13.33 -18.19
N LYS A 298 28.17 -14.43 -18.18
CA LYS A 298 27.00 -14.61 -19.07
C LYS A 298 25.89 -13.58 -18.83
N ALA A 299 25.72 -13.11 -17.59
CA ALA A 299 24.76 -12.06 -17.27
C ALA A 299 25.22 -10.70 -17.79
N LEU A 300 26.51 -10.37 -17.63
CA LEU A 300 27.12 -9.16 -18.18
C LEU A 300 27.14 -9.16 -19.71
N GLU A 301 27.42 -10.30 -20.34
CA GLU A 301 27.38 -10.45 -21.80
C GLU A 301 25.97 -10.21 -22.34
N ARG A 302 24.94 -10.73 -21.66
CA ARG A 302 23.53 -10.44 -21.99
C ARG A 302 23.17 -8.97 -21.79
N LEU A 303 23.71 -8.33 -20.74
CA LEU A 303 23.51 -6.89 -20.53
C LEU A 303 24.16 -6.08 -21.65
N LYS A 304 25.35 -6.48 -22.11
CA LYS A 304 26.12 -5.78 -23.14
C LYS A 304 25.34 -5.58 -24.46
N ILE A 305 24.49 -6.55 -24.81
CA ILE A 305 23.61 -6.49 -26.00
C ILE A 305 22.73 -5.23 -26.02
N PHE A 306 22.40 -4.68 -24.84
CA PHE A 306 21.54 -3.51 -24.69
C PHE A 306 22.30 -2.20 -24.46
N THR A 307 23.63 -2.25 -24.36
CA THR A 307 24.47 -1.09 -24.01
C THR A 307 25.41 -0.67 -25.13
N ASP A 308 25.48 -1.44 -26.23
CA ASP A 308 26.36 -1.13 -27.34
C ASP A 308 25.75 0.02 -28.20
N ILE A 309 26.07 1.25 -27.78
CA ILE A 309 26.54 2.31 -28.69
C ILE A 309 28.06 2.13 -28.84
#